data_AF-A0A317HXS8-F1
#
_entry.id   AF-A0A317HXS8-F1
#
_cell.length_a   1.000
_cell.length_b   1.000
_cell.length_c   1.000
_cell.angle_alpha   90.00
_cell.angle_beta   90.00
_cell.angle_gamma   90.00
#
_symmetry.space_group_name_H-M   'P 1'
#
loop_
_entity.id
_entity.type
_entity.pdbx_description
1 polymer ?
#
loop_
_entity_poly.entity_id
_entity_poly.type
_entity_poly.pdbx_seq_one_letter_code
_entity_poly.pdbx_strand_id
1 'polypeptide(L)'
;TKRHSQKPKTQSTTSASELTKLRDEYVAATKEYKNSLEKLLSSYENDVKRIEEKATVSRKLYEEGLIAKKQVDDYEKELSDAKEKVAETQRQMSAADSQIANVLVETQADAELARKLKLARGALIRTTSFIRFNGTSGWSLGDAWKVQTFFSDTFKKPLPIAVFGQGAIHDRWRLDHHNAMDISLHPDSAEGQALLSFLQKNGIPFSAFREAIPGTATGPHIHIGRPSHRY
;
A
#
# COMPACT_ATOMS: atom_id res chain seq x y z
N THR A 1 -15.20 -26.25 51.84
CA THR A 1 -14.27 -27.15 51.14
C THR A 1 -14.23 -26.79 49.65
N LYS A 2 -13.03 -26.53 49.13
CA LYS A 2 -12.51 -26.30 47.76
C LYS A 2 -13.39 -25.78 46.58
N ARG A 3 -12.77 -24.79 45.92
CA ARG A 3 -13.08 -24.03 44.70
C ARG A 3 -13.28 -24.83 43.40
N HIS A 4 -14.12 -24.22 42.57
CA HIS A 4 -14.21 -24.12 41.11
C HIS A 4 -13.02 -24.53 40.20
N SER A 5 -13.45 -24.83 38.96
CA SER A 5 -12.86 -24.52 37.63
C SER A 5 -11.96 -25.55 36.93
N GLN A 6 -12.57 -26.27 35.99
CA GLN A 6 -11.93 -26.90 34.84
C GLN A 6 -11.37 -25.82 33.88
N LYS A 7 -10.14 -26.03 33.40
CA LYS A 7 -9.50 -25.27 32.31
C LYS A 7 -9.96 -25.78 30.94
N PRO A 8 -10.00 -24.91 29.91
CA PRO A 8 -9.56 -25.28 28.58
C PRO A 8 -8.42 -24.35 28.12
N LYS A 9 -7.23 -24.89 27.86
CA LYS A 9 -6.05 -24.10 27.40
C LYS A 9 -5.39 -24.63 26.12
N THR A 10 -6.05 -25.51 25.37
CA THR A 10 -5.41 -26.28 24.29
C THR A 10 -5.90 -25.99 22.86
N GLN A 11 -6.98 -25.21 22.66
CA GLN A 11 -7.51 -24.90 21.32
C GLN A 11 -6.96 -23.60 20.68
N SER A 12 -6.34 -22.71 21.47
CA SER A 12 -5.92 -21.39 20.97
C SER A 12 -4.56 -21.39 20.24
N THR A 13 -3.74 -22.42 20.41
CA THR A 13 -2.38 -22.47 19.82
C THR A 13 -2.37 -23.05 18.40
N THR A 14 -3.26 -23.98 18.08
CA THR A 14 -3.36 -24.63 16.77
C THR A 14 -3.96 -23.69 15.71
N SER A 15 -5.04 -22.99 16.06
CA SER A 15 -5.70 -22.02 15.17
C SER A 15 -4.81 -20.82 14.83
N ALA A 16 -3.98 -20.36 15.78
CA ALA A 16 -3.01 -19.29 15.52
C ALA A 16 -1.91 -19.72 14.54
N SER A 17 -1.48 -20.99 14.58
CA SER A 17 -0.46 -21.55 13.68
C SER A 17 -0.98 -21.75 12.25
N GLU A 18 -2.22 -22.22 12.11
CA GLU A 18 -2.86 -22.40 10.80
C GLU A 18 -3.10 -21.06 10.09
N LEU A 19 -3.49 -20.02 10.82
CA LEU A 19 -3.67 -18.67 10.28
C LEU A 19 -2.36 -18.06 9.78
N THR A 20 -1.24 -18.32 10.46
CA THR A 20 0.09 -17.87 9.98
C THR A 20 0.45 -18.54 8.66
N LYS A 21 0.20 -19.85 8.53
CA LYS A 21 0.46 -20.57 7.27
C LYS A 21 -0.38 -20.03 6.11
N LEU A 22 -1.67 -19.81 6.33
CA LEU A 22 -2.57 -19.22 5.32
C LEU A 22 -2.14 -17.82 4.85
N ARG A 23 -1.54 -17.03 5.75
CA ARG A 23 -0.97 -15.71 5.42
C ARG A 23 0.28 -15.85 4.58
N ASP A 24 1.21 -16.69 5.00
CA ASP A 24 2.47 -16.91 4.30
C ASP A 24 2.22 -17.47 2.88
N GLU A 25 1.28 -18.40 2.74
CA GLU A 25 0.82 -18.93 1.46
C GLU A 25 0.19 -17.85 0.58
N TYR A 26 -0.66 -16.98 1.14
CA TYR A 26 -1.25 -15.88 0.38
C TYR A 26 -0.20 -14.86 -0.07
N VAL A 27 0.72 -14.45 0.81
CA VAL A 27 1.84 -13.56 0.46
C VAL A 27 2.71 -14.17 -0.62
N ALA A 28 3.01 -15.46 -0.55
CA ALA A 28 3.77 -16.17 -1.57
C ALA A 28 3.03 -16.13 -2.92
N ALA A 29 1.75 -16.48 -2.94
CA ALA A 29 0.93 -16.47 -4.15
C ALA A 29 0.82 -15.06 -4.77
N THR A 30 0.64 -14.00 -3.96
CA THR A 30 0.58 -12.63 -4.49
C THR A 30 1.94 -12.15 -5.01
N LYS A 31 3.06 -12.59 -4.40
CA LYS A 31 4.42 -12.33 -4.94
C LYS A 31 4.63 -13.05 -6.27
N GLU A 32 4.20 -14.30 -6.40
CA GLU A 32 4.25 -15.04 -7.67
C GLU A 32 3.41 -14.36 -8.76
N TYR A 33 2.21 -13.89 -8.40
CA TYR A 33 1.37 -13.10 -9.29
C TYR A 33 2.07 -11.80 -9.73
N LYS A 34 2.69 -11.05 -8.81
CA LYS A 34 3.48 -9.86 -9.15
C LYS A 34 4.63 -10.19 -10.11
N ASN A 35 5.40 -11.25 -9.85
CA ASN A 35 6.48 -11.68 -10.74
C ASN A 35 5.96 -12.02 -12.15
N SER A 36 4.73 -12.55 -12.25
CA SER A 36 4.09 -12.79 -13.55
C SER A 36 3.72 -11.49 -14.26
N LEU A 37 3.23 -10.48 -13.51
CA LEU A 37 2.92 -9.15 -14.04
C LEU A 37 4.19 -8.41 -14.50
N GLU A 38 5.31 -8.55 -13.79
CA GLU A 38 6.60 -7.96 -14.21
C GLU A 38 7.07 -8.50 -15.57
N LYS A 39 6.93 -9.82 -15.78
CA LYS A 39 7.23 -10.44 -17.09
C LYS A 39 6.30 -9.91 -18.17
N LEU A 40 5.01 -9.75 -17.86
CA LEU A 40 4.01 -9.22 -18.79
C LEU A 40 4.29 -7.74 -19.14
N LEU A 41 4.65 -6.94 -18.14
CA LEU A 41 5.01 -5.53 -18.28
C LEU A 41 6.19 -5.39 -19.24
N SER A 42 7.25 -6.18 -19.06
CA SER A 42 8.41 -6.17 -19.96
C SER A 42 8.03 -6.49 -21.42
N SER A 43 7.09 -7.42 -21.64
CA SER A 43 6.58 -7.69 -23.00
C SER A 43 5.83 -6.49 -23.58
N TYR A 44 4.96 -5.85 -22.79
CA TYR A 44 4.19 -4.69 -23.24
C TYR A 44 5.06 -3.45 -23.48
N GLU A 45 6.09 -3.22 -22.67
CA GLU A 45 7.06 -2.14 -22.88
C GLU A 45 7.83 -2.32 -24.20
N ASN A 46 8.22 -3.56 -24.54
CA ASN A 46 8.84 -3.87 -25.82
C ASN A 46 7.89 -3.62 -27.00
N ASP A 47 6.61 -3.96 -26.85
CA ASP A 47 5.59 -3.67 -27.85
C ASP A 47 5.36 -2.16 -28.04
N VAL A 48 5.26 -1.40 -26.95
CA VAL A 48 5.16 0.07 -27.00
C VAL A 48 6.33 0.65 -27.78
N LYS A 49 7.57 0.22 -27.48
CA LYS A 49 8.76 0.70 -28.19
C LYS A 49 8.68 0.43 -29.69
N ARG A 50 8.33 -0.80 -30.08
CA ARG A 50 8.17 -1.19 -31.49
C ARG A 50 7.08 -0.39 -32.20
N ILE A 51 5.95 -0.14 -31.54
CA ILE A 51 4.84 0.62 -32.12
C ILE A 51 5.18 2.12 -32.20
N GLU A 52 5.89 2.65 -31.21
CA GLU A 52 6.36 4.03 -31.18
C GLU A 52 7.34 4.33 -32.33
N GLU A 53 8.24 3.39 -32.62
CA GLU A 53 9.12 3.46 -33.79
C GLU A 53 8.31 3.51 -35.09
N LYS A 54 7.29 2.65 -35.25
CA LYS A 54 6.40 2.65 -36.43
C LYS A 54 5.60 3.94 -36.56
N ALA A 55 5.01 4.42 -35.47
CA ALA A 55 4.28 5.69 -35.46
C ALA A 55 5.19 6.85 -35.88
N THR A 56 6.42 6.88 -35.38
CA THR A 56 7.43 7.89 -35.73
C THR A 56 7.81 7.83 -37.22
N VAL A 57 8.06 6.63 -37.77
CA VAL A 57 8.35 6.46 -39.20
C VAL A 57 7.14 6.87 -40.05
N SER A 58 5.92 6.47 -39.66
CA SER A 58 4.72 6.83 -40.40
C SER A 58 4.49 8.33 -40.47
N ARG A 59 4.78 9.06 -39.38
CA ARG A 59 4.68 10.53 -39.35
C ARG A 59 5.60 11.18 -40.37
N LYS A 60 6.86 10.71 -40.47
CA LYS A 60 7.82 11.20 -41.47
C LYS A 60 7.35 10.92 -42.90
N LEU A 61 6.88 9.70 -43.17
CA LEU A 61 6.36 9.35 -44.50
C LEU A 61 5.13 10.16 -44.88
N TYR A 62 4.29 10.53 -43.92
CA TYR A 62 3.15 11.42 -44.16
C TYR A 62 3.59 12.85 -44.46
N GLU A 63 4.58 13.38 -43.74
CA GLU A 63 5.20 14.69 -44.02
C GLU A 63 5.82 14.74 -45.43
N GLU A 64 6.37 13.62 -45.90
CA GLU A 64 6.88 13.43 -47.26
C GLU A 64 5.77 13.19 -48.32
N GLY A 65 4.50 13.10 -47.90
CA GLY A 65 3.35 12.86 -48.77
C GLY A 65 3.23 11.44 -49.31
N LEU A 66 3.97 10.48 -48.74
CA LEU A 66 4.07 9.09 -49.22
C LEU A 66 2.97 8.17 -48.68
N ILE A 67 2.32 8.54 -47.57
CA ILE A 67 1.21 7.79 -46.98
C ILE A 67 0.01 8.68 -46.66
N ALA A 68 -1.15 8.08 -46.45
CA ALA A 68 -2.35 8.83 -46.06
C ALA A 68 -2.33 9.16 -44.55
N LYS A 69 -2.89 10.32 -44.17
CA LYS A 69 -3.03 10.74 -42.76
C LYS A 69 -3.69 9.66 -41.89
N LYS A 70 -4.71 9.00 -42.44
CA LYS A 70 -5.41 7.90 -41.75
C LYS A 70 -4.47 6.80 -41.25
N GLN A 71 -3.41 6.48 -41.99
CA GLN A 71 -2.46 5.44 -41.60
C GLN A 71 -1.62 5.88 -40.38
N VAL A 72 -1.28 7.17 -40.29
CA VAL A 72 -0.63 7.73 -39.09
C VAL A 72 -1.57 7.65 -37.90
N ASP A 73 -2.83 8.08 -38.08
CA ASP A 73 -3.84 8.04 -37.01
C ASP A 73 -4.05 6.61 -36.48
N ASP A 74 -4.04 5.61 -37.36
CA ASP A 74 -4.18 4.20 -36.99
C ASP A 74 -2.97 3.72 -36.14
N TYR A 75 -1.73 4.12 -36.47
CA TYR A 75 -0.54 3.80 -35.65
C TYR A 75 -0.49 4.56 -34.32
N GLU A 76 -0.92 5.82 -34.29
CA GLU A 76 -0.99 6.59 -33.04
C GLU A 76 -2.04 6.04 -32.09
N LYS A 77 -3.17 5.56 -32.61
CA LYS A 77 -4.15 4.82 -31.82
C LYS A 77 -3.58 3.53 -31.26
N GLU A 78 -2.90 2.73 -32.08
CA GLU A 78 -2.25 1.49 -31.63
C GLU A 78 -1.22 1.76 -30.52
N LEU A 79 -0.47 2.87 -30.61
CA LEU A 79 0.47 3.31 -29.58
C LEU A 79 -0.24 3.66 -28.27
N SER A 80 -1.37 4.37 -28.35
CA SER A 80 -2.18 4.72 -27.19
C SER A 80 -2.68 3.46 -26.47
N ASP A 81 -3.26 2.52 -27.21
CA ASP A 81 -3.79 1.26 -26.68
C ASP A 81 -2.67 0.42 -26.02
N ALA A 82 -1.47 0.41 -26.61
CA ALA A 82 -0.30 -0.26 -26.04
C ALA A 82 0.18 0.39 -24.73
N LYS A 83 0.21 1.73 -24.67
CA LYS A 83 0.56 2.49 -23.44
C LYS A 83 -0.47 2.26 -22.33
N GLU A 84 -1.75 2.12 -22.67
CA GLU A 84 -2.80 1.82 -21.68
C GLU A 84 -2.61 0.45 -21.04
N LYS A 85 -2.20 -0.58 -21.80
CA LYS A 85 -1.88 -1.91 -21.26
C LYS A 85 -0.72 -1.88 -20.26
N VAL A 86 0.32 -1.08 -20.54
CA VAL A 86 1.43 -0.86 -19.60
C VAL A 86 0.92 -0.21 -18.31
N ALA A 87 0.14 0.87 -18.44
CA ALA A 87 -0.41 1.58 -17.28
C ALA A 87 -1.31 0.68 -16.42
N GLU A 88 -2.14 -0.16 -17.05
CA GLU A 88 -3.01 -1.10 -16.34
C GLU A 88 -2.22 -2.18 -15.59
N THR A 89 -1.21 -2.78 -16.24
CA THR A 89 -0.33 -3.74 -15.56
C THR A 89 0.40 -3.10 -14.37
N GLN A 90 0.85 -1.86 -14.50
CA GLN A 90 1.46 -1.12 -13.40
C GLN A 90 0.48 -0.86 -12.24
N ARG A 91 -0.80 -0.57 -12.54
CA ARG A 91 -1.86 -0.46 -11.52
C ARG A 91 -2.09 -1.79 -10.81
N GLN A 92 -2.14 -2.89 -11.54
CA GLN A 92 -2.30 -4.24 -10.97
C GLN A 92 -1.12 -4.63 -10.07
N MET A 93 0.11 -4.30 -10.46
CA MET A 93 1.28 -4.49 -9.61
C MET A 93 1.18 -3.67 -8.32
N SER A 94 0.77 -2.41 -8.42
CA SER A 94 0.56 -1.53 -7.26
C SER A 94 -0.55 -2.04 -6.33
N ALA A 95 -1.62 -2.62 -6.90
CA ALA A 95 -2.68 -3.26 -6.16
C ALA A 95 -2.22 -4.55 -5.47
N ALA A 96 -1.39 -5.36 -6.13
CA ALA A 96 -0.76 -6.55 -5.53
C ALA A 96 0.16 -6.16 -4.37
N ASP A 97 0.95 -5.09 -4.52
CA ASP A 97 1.77 -4.54 -3.43
C ASP A 97 0.90 -4.06 -2.26
N SER A 98 -0.24 -3.43 -2.55
CA SER A 98 -1.22 -3.01 -1.54
C SER A 98 -1.91 -4.21 -0.86
N GLN A 99 -2.18 -5.30 -1.58
CA GLN A 99 -2.74 -6.54 -1.00
C GLN A 99 -1.72 -7.25 -0.11
N ILE A 100 -0.46 -7.30 -0.52
CA ILE A 100 0.65 -7.84 0.28
C ILE A 100 0.84 -6.95 1.52
N ALA A 101 0.80 -5.62 1.37
CA ALA A 101 0.83 -4.67 2.48
C ALA A 101 -0.33 -4.92 3.44
N ASN A 102 -1.58 -4.94 2.99
CA ASN A 102 -2.77 -5.24 3.81
C ASN A 102 -2.68 -6.57 4.59
N VAL A 103 -2.01 -7.58 4.04
CA VAL A 103 -1.82 -8.87 4.70
C VAL A 103 -0.72 -8.86 5.76
N LEU A 104 0.32 -8.05 5.53
CA LEU A 104 1.47 -7.93 6.42
C LEU A 104 1.34 -6.78 7.43
N VAL A 105 0.42 -5.85 7.19
CA VAL A 105 0.01 -4.76 8.06
C VAL A 105 -0.95 -5.33 9.12
N GLU A 106 -0.41 -5.41 10.34
CA GLU A 106 -1.15 -5.19 11.60
C GLU A 106 -1.96 -6.29 12.27
N THR A 107 -1.34 -7.41 12.64
CA THR A 107 -2.07 -8.34 13.56
C THR A 107 -1.35 -8.82 14.79
N GLN A 108 -0.03 -8.60 14.90
CA GLN A 108 0.68 -9.01 16.11
C GLN A 108 1.87 -8.13 16.46
N ALA A 109 2.72 -7.73 15.51
CA ALA A 109 3.96 -7.01 15.85
C ALA A 109 3.70 -5.60 16.41
N ASP A 110 2.92 -4.75 15.71
CA ASP A 110 2.65 -3.37 16.15
C ASP A 110 1.75 -3.29 17.39
N ALA A 111 0.73 -4.16 17.48
CA ALA A 111 -0.14 -4.26 18.65
C ALA A 111 0.60 -4.86 19.87
N GLU A 112 1.43 -5.89 19.69
CA GLU A 112 2.27 -6.41 20.78
C GLU A 112 3.33 -5.40 21.20
N LEU A 113 3.95 -4.67 20.27
CA LEU A 113 4.96 -3.66 20.58
C LEU A 113 4.33 -2.49 21.33
N ALA A 114 3.17 -1.99 20.89
CA ALA A 114 2.41 -0.97 21.63
C ALA A 114 1.98 -1.45 23.03
N ARG A 115 1.52 -2.71 23.14
CA ARG A 115 1.12 -3.31 24.42
C ARG A 115 2.29 -3.55 25.35
N LYS A 116 3.44 -4.00 24.82
CA LYS A 116 4.69 -4.23 25.58
C LYS A 116 5.32 -2.90 26.02
N LEU A 117 5.27 -1.87 25.19
CA LEU A 117 5.87 -0.57 25.48
C LEU A 117 4.99 0.37 26.31
N LYS A 118 3.71 0.04 26.55
CA LYS A 118 2.73 0.90 27.26
C LYS A 118 2.85 2.37 26.85
N LEU A 119 2.88 2.61 25.55
CA LEU A 119 3.21 3.94 25.03
C LEU A 119 2.21 4.98 25.54
N ALA A 120 2.75 6.02 26.17
CA ALA A 120 1.94 7.16 26.59
C ALA A 120 1.29 7.82 25.36
N ARG A 121 0.18 8.51 25.59
CA ARG A 121 -0.43 9.37 24.57
C ARG A 121 0.61 10.41 24.11
N GLY A 122 0.76 10.59 22.81
CA GLY A 122 1.76 11.48 22.22
C GLY A 122 3.20 10.96 22.23
N ALA A 123 3.46 9.72 22.65
CA ALA A 123 4.79 9.14 22.56
C ALA A 123 5.21 8.97 21.10
N LEU A 124 6.46 9.38 20.79
CA LEU A 124 7.10 9.21 19.50
C LEU A 124 8.29 8.26 19.65
N ILE A 125 8.28 7.18 18.89
CA ILE A 125 9.41 6.26 18.74
C ILE A 125 10.00 6.46 17.36
N ARG A 126 11.33 6.54 17.29
CA ARG A 126 12.09 6.52 16.04
C ARG A 126 13.16 5.45 16.18
N THR A 127 13.17 4.50 15.27
CA THR A 127 14.26 3.53 15.10
C THR A 127 14.93 3.79 13.76
N THR A 128 15.89 2.95 13.38
CA THR A 128 16.45 2.93 12.03
C THR A 128 15.41 2.49 10.99
N SER A 129 14.56 1.52 11.32
CA SER A 129 13.63 0.89 10.38
C SER A 129 12.22 1.49 10.34
N PHE A 130 11.78 2.17 11.41
CA PHE A 130 10.43 2.77 11.46
C PHE A 130 10.31 3.98 12.39
N ILE A 131 9.19 4.69 12.25
CA ILE A 131 8.75 5.78 13.14
C ILE A 131 7.33 5.47 13.59
N ARG A 132 7.02 5.68 14.87
CA ARG A 132 5.67 5.52 15.40
C ARG A 132 5.30 6.69 16.29
N PHE A 133 4.11 7.24 16.08
CA PHE A 133 3.53 8.25 16.94
C PHE A 133 2.18 7.79 17.47
N ASN A 134 2.02 7.76 18.79
CA ASN A 134 0.83 7.20 19.43
C ASN A 134 -0.39 8.16 19.42
N GLY A 135 -0.27 9.31 18.76
CA GLY A 135 -1.33 10.31 18.65
C GLY A 135 -1.63 11.04 19.96
N THR A 136 -2.15 12.27 19.86
CA THR A 136 -2.69 13.04 20.98
C THR A 136 -4.17 13.35 20.82
N SER A 137 -4.77 13.03 19.68
CA SER A 137 -6.16 13.31 19.34
C SER A 137 -6.92 12.03 18.97
N GLY A 138 -8.26 12.08 18.98
CA GLY A 138 -9.07 11.06 18.32
C GLY A 138 -8.83 11.12 16.81
N TRP A 139 -8.72 9.96 16.16
CA TRP A 139 -8.63 9.85 14.71
C TRP A 139 -9.78 9.00 14.18
N SER A 140 -10.31 9.38 13.04
CA SER A 140 -11.29 8.62 12.25
C SER A 140 -11.06 8.87 10.76
N LEU A 141 -11.52 7.98 9.89
CA LEU A 141 -11.48 8.24 8.44
C LEU A 141 -12.35 9.41 8.00
N GLY A 142 -13.33 9.82 8.82
CA GLY A 142 -14.08 11.06 8.61
C GLY A 142 -13.20 12.31 8.65
N ASP A 143 -11.99 12.23 9.23
CA ASP A 143 -11.00 13.31 9.25
C ASP A 143 -9.95 13.19 8.12
N ALA A 144 -10.02 12.15 7.28
CA ALA A 144 -9.02 11.91 6.24
C ALA A 144 -8.93 13.03 5.20
N TRP A 145 -10.03 13.76 4.97
CA TRP A 145 -10.03 14.92 4.08
C TRP A 145 -9.04 16.01 4.52
N LYS A 146 -8.79 16.18 5.83
CA LYS A 146 -7.83 17.18 6.35
C LYS A 146 -6.40 16.86 5.91
N VAL A 147 -6.04 15.57 5.90
CA VAL A 147 -4.72 15.10 5.45
C VAL A 147 -4.59 15.24 3.95
N GLN A 148 -5.64 14.88 3.20
CA GLN A 148 -5.69 15.03 1.75
C GLN A 148 -5.56 16.51 1.32
N THR A 149 -6.31 17.42 1.95
CA THR A 149 -6.26 18.86 1.69
C THR A 149 -4.87 19.44 1.99
N PHE A 150 -4.28 19.11 3.14
CA PHE A 150 -2.91 19.52 3.45
C PHE A 150 -1.93 19.11 2.35
N PHE A 151 -2.01 17.85 1.92
CA PHE A 151 -1.10 17.31 0.92
C PHE A 151 -1.31 17.97 -0.45
N SER A 152 -2.56 18.11 -0.89
CA SER A 152 -2.89 18.76 -2.17
C SER A 152 -2.50 20.24 -2.18
N ASP A 153 -2.70 20.95 -1.08
CA ASP A 153 -2.36 22.37 -0.99
C ASP A 153 -0.85 22.58 -1.01
N THR A 154 -0.09 21.67 -0.40
CA THR A 154 1.37 21.74 -0.30
C THR A 154 2.06 21.30 -1.59
N PHE A 155 1.62 20.17 -2.20
CA PHE A 155 2.31 19.52 -3.30
C PHE A 155 1.60 19.62 -4.65
N LYS A 156 0.41 20.25 -4.69
CA LYS A 156 -0.42 20.43 -5.90
C LYS A 156 -0.77 19.11 -6.62
N LYS A 157 -0.85 18.02 -5.85
CA LYS A 157 -1.21 16.69 -6.32
C LYS A 157 -1.98 15.92 -5.24
N PRO A 158 -2.80 14.90 -5.59
CA PRO A 158 -3.52 14.12 -4.60
C PRO A 158 -2.57 13.32 -3.69
N LEU A 159 -3.02 13.05 -2.46
CA LEU A 159 -2.34 12.14 -1.54
C LEU A 159 -2.32 10.73 -2.15
N PRO A 160 -1.15 10.06 -2.28
CA PRO A 160 -1.07 8.73 -2.88
C PRO A 160 -1.53 7.66 -1.89
N ILE A 161 -2.85 7.55 -1.69
CA ILE A 161 -3.47 6.56 -0.80
C ILE A 161 -3.37 5.17 -1.45
N ALA A 162 -2.76 4.22 -0.76
CA ALA A 162 -2.71 2.80 -1.13
C ALA A 162 -3.97 2.06 -0.65
N VAL A 163 -4.40 2.34 0.58
CA VAL A 163 -5.49 1.65 1.27
C VAL A 163 -6.31 2.67 2.03
N PHE A 164 -7.64 2.61 1.92
CA PHE A 164 -8.56 3.50 2.63
C PHE A 164 -9.57 2.68 3.45
N GLY A 165 -9.31 2.50 4.74
CA GLY A 165 -10.19 1.79 5.66
C GLY A 165 -10.21 0.27 5.54
N GLN A 166 -11.38 -0.32 5.80
CA GLN A 166 -11.61 -1.76 5.82
C GLN A 166 -11.54 -2.35 4.39
N GLY A 167 -11.03 -3.57 4.27
CA GLY A 167 -10.93 -4.29 3.00
C GLY A 167 -11.33 -5.75 3.17
N ALA A 168 -11.64 -6.46 2.07
CA ALA A 168 -12.17 -7.83 2.11
C ALA A 168 -11.29 -8.84 2.88
N ILE A 169 -9.97 -8.60 2.93
CA ILE A 169 -9.00 -9.40 3.69
C ILE A 169 -9.15 -9.17 5.21
N HIS A 170 -9.41 -7.92 5.62
CA HIS A 170 -9.63 -7.55 7.02
C HIS A 170 -10.89 -8.24 7.57
N ASP A 171 -11.96 -8.34 6.78
CA ASP A 171 -13.19 -9.03 7.18
C ASP A 171 -12.98 -10.54 7.33
N ARG A 172 -12.29 -11.15 6.36
CA ARG A 172 -12.01 -12.59 6.35
C ARG A 172 -11.18 -13.04 7.56
N TRP A 173 -10.36 -12.14 8.13
CA TRP A 173 -9.47 -12.44 9.25
C TRP A 173 -9.87 -11.78 10.58
N ARG A 174 -11.04 -11.14 10.64
CA ARG A 174 -11.57 -10.44 11.83
C ARG A 174 -10.60 -9.40 12.38
N LEU A 175 -10.06 -8.58 11.49
CA LEU A 175 -9.18 -7.47 11.81
C LEU A 175 -9.96 -6.17 11.63
N ASP A 176 -9.83 -5.29 12.61
CA ASP A 176 -10.47 -3.99 12.57
C ASP A 176 -9.51 -2.92 12.06
N HIS A 177 -9.66 -2.55 10.78
CA HIS A 177 -8.91 -1.47 10.09
C HIS A 177 -9.86 -0.32 9.69
N HIS A 178 -11.07 -0.24 10.27
CA HIS A 178 -12.12 0.69 9.81
C HIS A 178 -11.75 2.17 9.94
N ASN A 179 -10.72 2.50 10.72
CA ASN A 179 -10.32 3.87 11.04
C ASN A 179 -8.84 4.14 10.70
N ALA A 180 -8.29 3.46 9.70
CA ALA A 180 -6.92 3.67 9.24
C ALA A 180 -6.77 3.68 7.71
N MET A 181 -5.68 4.26 7.21
CA MET A 181 -5.34 4.32 5.79
C MET A 181 -3.84 4.26 5.57
N ASP A 182 -3.40 3.65 4.47
CA ASP A 182 -1.99 3.54 4.10
C ASP A 182 -1.67 4.47 2.93
N ILE A 183 -0.51 5.10 3.00
CA ILE A 183 -0.02 6.07 2.03
C ILE A 183 1.27 5.54 1.41
N SER A 184 1.31 5.49 0.07
CA SER A 184 2.46 5.08 -0.75
C SER A 184 3.53 6.17 -0.80
N LEU A 185 4.09 6.55 0.35
CA LEU A 185 5.20 7.48 0.45
C LEU A 185 6.33 6.87 1.29
N HIS A 186 7.56 7.10 0.84
CA HIS A 186 8.73 6.80 1.65
C HIS A 186 8.83 7.79 2.82
N PRO A 187 9.00 7.36 4.09
CA PRO A 187 9.04 8.26 5.25
C PRO A 187 10.10 9.35 5.16
N ASP A 188 11.25 9.05 4.57
CA ASP A 188 12.38 9.99 4.44
C ASP A 188 12.35 10.85 3.15
N SER A 189 11.36 10.66 2.28
CA SER A 189 11.15 11.59 1.16
C SER A 189 10.71 12.97 1.68
N ALA A 190 10.89 14.03 0.88
CA ALA A 190 10.43 15.37 1.26
C ALA A 190 8.92 15.41 1.55
N GLU A 191 8.13 14.70 0.74
CA GLU A 191 6.68 14.54 0.91
C GLU A 191 6.34 13.74 2.16
N GLY A 192 7.05 12.63 2.40
CA GLY A 192 6.91 11.82 3.60
C GLY A 192 7.19 12.63 4.86
N GLN A 193 8.32 13.34 4.94
CA GLN A 193 8.69 14.14 6.11
C GLN A 193 7.69 15.28 6.38
N ALA A 194 7.19 15.94 5.33
CA ALA A 194 6.15 16.95 5.47
C ALA A 194 4.84 16.35 6.02
N LEU A 195 4.44 15.19 5.51
CA LEU A 195 3.25 14.46 5.99
C LEU A 195 3.42 14.03 7.45
N LEU A 196 4.53 13.40 7.83
CA LEU A 196 4.79 12.98 9.21
C LEU A 196 4.77 14.17 10.18
N SER A 197 5.33 15.31 9.76
CA SER A 197 5.32 16.55 10.55
C SER A 197 3.91 17.08 10.74
N PHE A 198 3.09 17.08 9.68
CA PHE A 198 1.68 17.46 9.76
C PHE A 198 0.89 16.54 10.69
N LEU A 199 1.03 15.23 10.55
CA LEU A 199 0.33 14.24 11.38
C LEU A 199 0.70 14.39 12.86
N GLN A 200 2.00 14.53 13.16
CA GLN A 200 2.48 14.74 14.52
C GLN A 200 1.94 16.04 15.13
N LYS A 201 1.99 17.15 14.39
CA LYS A 201 1.49 18.47 14.85
C LYS A 201 -0.01 18.45 15.14
N ASN A 202 -0.79 17.68 14.37
CA ASN A 202 -2.23 17.55 14.54
C ASN A 202 -2.64 16.42 15.51
N GLY A 203 -1.67 15.73 16.10
CA GLY A 203 -1.96 14.67 17.08
C GLY A 203 -2.54 13.40 16.46
N ILE A 204 -2.37 13.19 15.14
CA ILE A 204 -2.89 12.04 14.41
C ILE A 204 -1.91 10.88 14.56
N PRO A 205 -2.35 9.71 15.06
CA PRO A 205 -1.47 8.54 15.21
C PRO A 205 -1.02 8.02 13.85
N PHE A 206 0.22 7.51 13.78
CA PHE A 206 0.77 6.89 12.58
C PHE A 206 1.90 5.90 12.91
N SER A 207 2.13 4.98 11.98
CA SER A 207 3.35 4.18 11.84
C SER A 207 3.95 4.45 10.46
N ALA A 208 5.25 4.63 10.35
CA ALA A 208 5.94 4.90 9.09
C ALA A 208 7.13 3.96 8.95
N PHE A 209 7.14 3.17 7.89
CA PHE A 209 8.11 2.10 7.67
C PHE A 209 9.09 2.51 6.59
N ARG A 210 10.39 2.39 6.85
CA ARG A 210 11.44 2.73 5.87
C ARG A 210 11.87 1.56 5.00
N GLU A 211 11.50 0.35 5.38
CA GLU A 211 11.89 -0.87 4.70
C GLU A 211 10.86 -1.98 4.94
N ALA A 212 11.04 -3.11 4.26
CA ALA A 212 10.30 -4.32 4.57
C ALA A 212 10.75 -4.86 5.93
N ILE A 213 9.80 -5.06 6.83
CA ILE A 213 10.01 -5.66 8.15
C ILE A 213 9.24 -6.97 8.18
N PRO A 214 9.91 -8.14 8.30
CA PRO A 214 9.24 -9.44 8.32
C PRO A 214 8.08 -9.48 9.31
N GLY A 215 6.88 -9.85 8.81
CA GLY A 215 5.65 -9.93 9.62
C GLY A 215 5.06 -8.59 10.08
N THR A 216 5.55 -7.45 9.58
CA THR A 216 5.09 -6.10 9.98
C THR A 216 4.86 -5.15 8.80
N ALA A 217 5.79 -5.11 7.83
CA ALA A 217 5.72 -4.20 6.68
C ALA A 217 6.35 -4.83 5.44
N THR A 218 5.80 -4.58 4.26
CA THR A 218 6.25 -5.17 2.99
C THR A 218 7.23 -4.32 2.22
N GLY A 219 7.31 -3.06 2.62
CA GLY A 219 8.11 -2.04 1.97
C GLY A 219 7.80 -0.67 2.58
N PRO A 220 8.45 0.39 2.08
CA PRO A 220 8.31 1.71 2.66
C PRO A 220 6.92 2.30 2.42
N HIS A 221 6.21 2.65 3.49
CA HIS A 221 4.91 3.31 3.45
C HIS A 221 4.60 4.00 4.78
N ILE A 222 3.54 4.82 4.80
CA ILE A 222 3.04 5.50 6.01
C ILE A 222 1.62 5.04 6.28
N HIS A 223 1.42 4.37 7.40
CA HIS A 223 0.14 4.00 7.96
C HIS A 223 -0.40 5.12 8.85
N ILE A 224 -1.59 5.63 8.57
CA ILE A 224 -2.26 6.70 9.31
C ILE A 224 -3.46 6.12 10.05
N GLY A 225 -3.46 6.28 11.36
CA GLY A 225 -4.50 5.81 12.24
C GLY A 225 -3.97 5.01 13.41
N ARG A 226 -4.91 4.43 14.16
CA ARG A 226 -4.53 3.43 15.15
C ARG A 226 -4.27 2.12 14.42
N PRO A 227 -3.34 1.29 14.93
CA PRO A 227 -3.16 -0.01 14.35
C PRO A 227 -4.43 -0.82 14.42
N SER A 228 -4.52 -1.79 13.53
CA SER A 228 -5.57 -2.78 13.52
C SER A 228 -5.49 -3.65 14.76
N HIS A 229 -6.66 -3.96 15.29
CA HIS A 229 -6.82 -4.88 16.41
C HIS A 229 -7.84 -5.94 16.04
N ARG A 230 -7.78 -7.10 16.70
CA ARG A 230 -8.80 -8.14 16.51
C ARG A 230 -10.11 -7.72 17.19
N TYR A 231 -11.22 -8.08 16.55
CA TYR A 231 -12.53 -8.17 17.21
C TYR A 231 -12.54 -9.25 18.31
#